data_AF-A0A2H6F0G6-F1
#
_entry.id   AF-A0A2H6F0G6-F1
#
_cell.length_a   1.000
_cell.length_b   1.000
_cell.length_c   1.000
_cell.angle_alpha   90.00
_cell.angle_beta   90.00
_cell.angle_gamma   90.00
#
_symmetry.space_group_name_H-M   'P 1'
#
loop_
_entity.id
_entity.type
_entity.pdbx_description
1 polymer ?
#
loop_
_entity_poly.entity_id
_entity_poly.type
_entity_poly.pdbx_seq_one_letter_code
_entity_poly.pdbx_strand_id
1 'polypeptide(L)'
;MIDICRHLVSGLDLSEPETYADCLDVIAQAGVLSRENLDTFKAMVRFRNMLIHIYDGVDDTITFEIYKDRLNDFMIFIKEIRSYLKRE
;
A
#
# COMPACT_ATOMS: atom_id res chain seq x y z
N MET A 1 4.14 2.72 -3.90
CA MET A 1 3.24 1.61 -3.54
C MET A 1 2.14 1.44 -4.57
N ILE A 2 1.28 2.46 -4.76
CA ILE A 2 0.13 2.40 -5.67
C ILE A 2 0.54 2.02 -7.11
N ASP A 3 1.54 2.69 -7.68
CA ASP A 3 1.96 2.40 -9.06
C ASP A 3 2.51 0.97 -9.21
N ILE A 4 3.20 0.46 -8.19
CA ILE A 4 3.67 -0.93 -8.15
C ILE A 4 2.47 -1.88 -8.14
N CYS A 5 1.45 -1.59 -7.31
CA CYS A 5 0.25 -2.41 -7.24
C CYS A 5 -0.48 -2.44 -8.60
N ARG A 6 -0.65 -1.27 -9.23
CA ARG A 6 -1.27 -1.18 -10.58
C ARG A 6 -0.46 -1.91 -11.64
N HIS A 7 0.87 -1.79 -11.60
CA HIS A 7 1.72 -2.49 -12.53
C HIS A 7 1.62 -4.00 -12.38
N LEU A 8 1.49 -4.51 -11.14
CA LEU A 8 1.28 -5.93 -10.87
C LEU A 8 -0.13 -6.40 -11.27
N VAL A 9 -1.18 -5.62 -11.00
CA VAL A 9 -2.53 -5.91 -11.49
C VAL A 9 -2.53 -6.10 -13.00
N SER A 10 -1.92 -5.15 -13.73
CA SER A 10 -1.83 -5.21 -15.19
C SER A 10 -0.93 -6.35 -15.68
N GLY A 11 0.22 -6.57 -15.04
CA GLY A 11 1.18 -7.59 -15.46
C GLY A 11 0.74 -9.03 -15.17
N LEU A 12 -0.17 -9.22 -14.21
CA LEU A 12 -0.71 -10.51 -13.81
C LEU A 12 -2.14 -10.76 -14.33
N ASP A 13 -2.67 -9.87 -15.17
CA ASP A 13 -4.04 -9.93 -15.72
C ASP A 13 -5.12 -10.11 -14.62
N LEU A 14 -4.98 -9.35 -13.53
CA LEU A 14 -5.91 -9.41 -12.39
C LEU A 14 -7.13 -8.50 -12.61
N SER A 15 -8.17 -8.71 -11.81
CA SER A 15 -9.38 -7.90 -11.86
C SER A 15 -9.10 -6.41 -11.64
N GLU A 16 -9.74 -5.56 -12.45
CA GLU A 16 -9.56 -4.11 -12.39
C GLU A 16 -10.03 -3.55 -11.03
N PRO A 17 -9.18 -2.82 -10.29
CA PRO A 17 -9.56 -2.23 -9.01
C PRO A 17 -10.32 -0.92 -9.19
N GLU A 18 -11.38 -0.71 -8.39
CA GLU A 18 -12.19 0.53 -8.45
C GLU A 18 -11.46 1.72 -7.79
N THR A 19 -10.66 1.46 -6.75
CA THR A 19 -9.89 2.48 -6.03
C THR A 19 -8.43 2.10 -5.82
N TYR A 20 -7.63 3.07 -5.37
CA TYR A 20 -6.23 2.81 -4.98
C TYR A 20 -6.11 1.85 -3.79
N ALA A 21 -7.08 1.83 -2.89
CA ALA A 21 -7.09 0.88 -1.77
C ALA A 21 -7.43 -0.53 -2.26
N ASP A 22 -8.32 -0.65 -3.25
CA ASP A 22 -8.72 -1.96 -3.81
C ASP A 22 -7.58 -2.61 -4.59
N CYS A 23 -6.66 -1.82 -5.15
CA CYS A 23 -5.43 -2.35 -5.76
C CYS A 23 -4.67 -3.28 -4.80
N LEU A 24 -4.66 -2.97 -3.49
CA LEU A 24 -4.00 -3.79 -2.48
C LEU A 24 -4.77 -5.09 -2.22
N ASP A 25 -6.11 -5.06 -2.24
CA ASP A 25 -6.93 -6.26 -2.09
C ASP A 25 -6.72 -7.22 -3.25
N VAL A 26 -6.74 -6.70 -4.49
CA VAL A 26 -6.59 -7.50 -5.71
C VAL A 26 -5.26 -8.24 -5.69
N ILE A 27 -4.15 -7.56 -5.41
CA ILE A 27 -2.83 -8.22 -5.38
C ILE A 27 -2.67 -9.14 -4.15
N ALA A 28 -3.33 -8.84 -3.02
CA ALA A 28 -3.34 -9.74 -1.86
C ALA A 28 -4.12 -11.04 -2.14
N GLN A 29 -5.24 -10.96 -2.89
CA GLN A 29 -5.99 -12.13 -3.34
C GLN A 29 -5.16 -13.00 -4.29
N ALA A 30 -4.32 -12.39 -5.12
CA ALA A 30 -3.34 -13.08 -5.97
C ALA A 30 -2.10 -13.62 -5.21
N GLY A 31 -2.04 -13.45 -3.88
CA GLY A 31 -0.94 -13.96 -3.05
C GLY A 31 0.34 -13.13 -3.09
N VAL A 32 0.31 -11.94 -3.70
CA VAL A 32 1.46 -11.01 -3.75
C VAL A 32 1.77 -10.43 -2.37
N LEU A 33 0.72 -10.09 -1.63
CA LEU A 33 0.79 -9.52 -0.28
C LEU A 33 0.19 -10.48 0.75
N SER A 34 0.71 -10.45 1.97
CA SER A 34 0.08 -11.18 3.07
C SER A 34 -1.20 -10.48 3.53
N ARG A 35 -2.20 -11.26 3.95
CA ARG A 35 -3.41 -10.69 4.57
C ARG A 35 -3.14 -10.01 5.90
N GLU A 36 -2.06 -10.40 6.59
CA GLU A 36 -1.66 -9.84 7.88
C GLU A 36 -1.28 -8.35 7.76
N ASN A 37 -0.57 -7.98 6.69
CA ASN A 37 -0.09 -6.60 6.50
C ASN A 37 -1.04 -5.72 5.65
N LEU A 38 -2.09 -6.32 5.07
CA LEU A 38 -2.99 -5.65 4.14
C LEU A 38 -3.67 -4.42 4.74
N ASP A 39 -4.18 -4.51 5.97
CA ASP A 39 -4.86 -3.40 6.63
C ASP A 39 -3.91 -2.22 6.90
N THR A 40 -2.66 -2.52 7.26
CA THR A 40 -1.60 -1.51 7.42
C THR A 40 -1.31 -0.80 6.10
N PHE A 41 -1.13 -1.54 5.01
CA PHE A 41 -0.89 -0.93 3.70
C PHE A 41 -2.06 -0.09 3.21
N LYS A 42 -3.30 -0.53 3.47
CA LYS A 42 -4.50 0.26 3.18
C LYS A 42 -4.52 1.55 4.00
N ALA A 43 -4.14 1.50 5.27
CA ALA A 43 -4.01 2.71 6.10
C ALA A 43 -2.97 3.68 5.54
N MET A 44 -1.83 3.19 5.05
CA MET A 44 -0.81 4.02 4.39
C MET A 44 -1.34 4.72 3.14
N VAL A 45 -2.09 4.01 2.29
CA VAL A 45 -2.73 4.61 1.09
C VAL A 45 -3.76 5.67 1.47
N ARG A 46 -4.59 5.39 2.49
CA ARG A 46 -5.57 6.37 3.00
C ARG A 46 -4.88 7.60 3.58
N PHE A 47 -3.82 7.43 4.36
CA PHE A 47 -3.03 8.53 4.91
C PHE A 47 -2.45 9.42 3.80
N ARG A 48 -1.85 8.82 2.77
CA ARG A 48 -1.38 9.56 1.58
C ARG A 48 -2.50 10.35 0.91
N ASN A 49 -3.71 9.78 0.78
CA ASN A 49 -4.84 10.49 0.18
C ASN A 49 -5.31 11.64 1.08
N MET A 50 -5.33 11.45 2.39
CA MET A 50 -5.65 12.49 3.37
C MET A 50 -4.69 13.67 3.25
N LEU A 51 -3.37 13.41 3.18
CA LEU A 51 -2.36 14.44 3.00
C LEU A 51 -2.63 15.28 1.74
N ILE A 52 -3.12 14.66 0.66
CA ILE A 52 -3.37 15.36 -0.60
C ILE A 52 -4.66 16.19 -0.59
N HIS A 53 -5.68 15.73 0.12
CA HIS A 53 -7.00 16.35 0.08
C HIS A 53 -7.26 17.34 1.22
N ILE A 54 -6.56 17.22 2.35
CA ILE A 54 -6.81 18.02 3.56
C ILE A 54 -5.59 18.88 3.91
N TYR A 55 -4.79 19.30 2.93
CA TYR A 55 -3.53 20.03 3.19
C TYR A 55 -3.65 21.18 4.22
N ASP A 56 -4.80 21.85 4.33
CA ASP A 56 -5.06 22.94 5.30
C ASP A 56 -5.47 22.48 6.72
N GLY A 57 -5.54 21.18 7.00
CA GLY A 57 -6.02 20.61 8.26
C GLY A 57 -5.36 19.30 8.68
N VAL A 58 -4.20 18.97 8.12
CA VAL A 58 -3.40 17.82 8.58
C VAL A 58 -2.83 18.13 9.96
N ASP A 59 -3.05 17.23 10.92
CA ASP A 59 -2.40 17.29 12.22
C ASP A 59 -0.92 16.90 12.08
N ASP A 60 -0.04 17.90 12.22
CA ASP A 60 1.41 17.72 12.15
C ASP A 60 1.93 16.72 13.18
N THR A 61 1.26 16.59 14.33
CA THR A 61 1.61 15.63 15.38
C THR A 61 1.47 14.20 14.88
N ILE A 62 0.34 13.89 14.24
CA ILE A 62 0.07 12.57 13.67
C ILE A 62 1.06 12.26 12.54
N THR A 63 1.33 13.25 11.70
CA THR A 63 2.28 13.10 10.59
C THR A 63 3.70 12.83 11.09
N PHE A 64 4.12 13.54 12.14
CA PHE A 64 5.43 13.35 12.77
C PHE A 64 5.56 11.98 13.45
N GLU A 65 4.52 11.51 14.15
CA GLU A 65 4.49 10.17 14.76
C GLU A 65 4.61 9.06 13.70
N ILE A 66 3.85 9.17 12.60
CA ILE A 66 3.94 8.22 11.47
C ILE A 66 5.35 8.22 10.87
N TYR A 67 5.93 9.40 10.67
CA TYR A 67 7.31 9.53 10.19
C TYR A 67 8.32 8.88 11.13
N LYS A 68 8.13 8.98 12.45
CA LYS A 68 9.07 8.43 13.42
C LYS A 68 8.94 6.92 13.58
N ASP A 69 7.71 6.42 13.66
CA ASP A 69 7.45 5.08 14.17
C ASP A 69 7.01 4.07 13.09
N ARG A 70 6.62 4.53 11.89
CA ARG A 70 5.95 3.69 10.88
C ARG A 70 6.69 3.55 9.55
N LEU A 71 7.89 4.12 9.40
CA LEU A 71 8.68 3.98 8.17
C LEU A 71 9.03 2.53 7.82
N ASN A 72 9.10 1.66 8.83
CA ASN A 72 9.37 0.24 8.61
C ASN A 72 8.25 -0.48 7.83
N ASP A 73 7.02 0.05 7.82
CA ASP A 73 5.90 -0.52 7.07
C ASP A 73 6.19 -0.51 5.55
N PHE A 74 6.93 0.50 5.05
CA PHE A 74 7.40 0.52 3.66
C PHE A 74 8.41 -0.62 3.38
N MET A 75 9.27 -0.93 4.35
CA MET A 75 10.25 -2.01 4.19
C MET A 75 9.57 -3.38 4.16
N ILE A 76 8.52 -3.57 4.95
CA ILE A 76 7.68 -4.77 4.93
C ILE A 76 7.02 -4.91 3.56
N PHE A 77 6.39 -3.85 3.04
CA PHE A 77 5.78 -3.84 1.70
C PHE A 77 6.80 -4.25 0.61
N ILE A 78 7.97 -3.61 0.58
CA ILE A 78 9.03 -3.90 -0.40
C ILE A 78 9.48 -5.36 -0.27
N LYS A 79 9.61 -5.87 0.95
CA LYS A 79 10.01 -7.26 1.19
C LYS A 79 8.98 -8.25 0.65
N GLU A 80 7.69 -8.00 0.84
CA GLU A 80 6.62 -8.87 0.30
C GLU A 80 6.64 -8.89 -1.22
N ILE A 81 6.67 -7.72 -1.88
CA ILE A 81 6.76 -7.63 -3.35
C ILE A 81 7.99 -8.36 -3.88
N ARG A 82 9.18 -8.13 -3.30
CA ARG A 82 10.41 -8.81 -3.73
C ARG A 82 10.40 -10.31 -3.47
N SER A 83 9.70 -10.76 -2.42
CA SER A 83 9.57 -12.18 -2.11
C SER A 83 8.67 -12.88 -3.11
N TYR A 84 7.58 -12.22 -3.52
CA TYR A 84 6.71 -12.69 -4.59
C TYR A 84 7.47 -12.79 -5.93
N LEU A 85 8.13 -11.71 -6.37
CA LEU A 85 8.88 -11.66 -7.63
C LEU A 85 10.07 -12.62 -7.74
N LYS A 86 10.51 -13.23 -6.63
CA LYS A 86 11.58 -14.25 -6.63
C LYS A 86 11.05 -15.68 -6.72
N ARG A 87 9.76 -15.88 -6.46
CA ARG A 87 9.10 -17.19 -6.47
C ARG A 87 8.53 -17.53 -7.84
N GLU A 88 8.13 -16.51 -8.59
CA GLU A 88 7.76 -16.57 -10.01
C GLU A 88 9.00 -16.41 -10.91
#